data_AF-A0A6G7ZEF9-F1
#
_entry.id   AF-A0A6G7ZEF9-F1
#
_cell.length_a   1.000
_cell.length_b   1.000
_cell.length_c   1.000
_cell.angle_alpha   90.00
_cell.angle_beta   90.00
_cell.angle_gamma   90.00
#
_symmetry.space_group_name_H-M   'P 1'
#
loop_
_entity.id
_entity.type
_entity.pdbx_description
1 polymer ?
#
loop_
_entity_poly.entity_id
_entity_poly.type
_entity_poly.pdbx_seq_one_letter_code
_entity_poly.pdbx_strand_id
1 'polypeptide(L)' 'MNDDEVWRKRFRLFAVVRLLGVATFLLGVAIAYSDLVRPGGWPLVGGILAICGVIDAVLAPKLLKRMWERQG' A
#
# COMPACT_ATOMS: atom_id res chain seq x y z
N MET A 1 2.34 -32.23 -1.69
CA MET A 1 2.20 -31.36 -2.87
C MET A 1 1.40 -30.15 -2.45
N ASN A 2 2.04 -29.05 -2.00
CA ASN A 2 1.58 -27.67 -2.27
C ASN A 2 2.41 -26.50 -1.70
N ASP A 3 3.56 -26.74 -1.07
CA ASP A 3 4.31 -25.65 -0.42
C ASP A 3 4.71 -24.53 -1.40
N ASP A 4 5.02 -24.89 -2.65
CA ASP A 4 5.32 -23.93 -3.73
C ASP A 4 4.12 -23.04 -4.08
N GLU A 5 2.90 -23.59 -4.14
CA GLU A 5 1.70 -22.80 -4.41
C GLU A 5 1.40 -21.83 -3.27
N VAL A 6 1.57 -22.30 -2.02
CA VAL A 6 1.41 -21.47 -0.83
C VAL A 6 2.41 -20.32 -0.89
N TRP A 7 3.71 -20.60 -1.09
CA TRP A 7 4.75 -19.58 -1.14
C TRP A 7 4.53 -18.56 -2.25
N ARG A 8 4.13 -19.02 -3.44
CA ARG A 8 3.85 -18.18 -4.61
C ARG A 8 2.61 -17.30 -4.41
N LYS A 9 1.62 -17.77 -3.65
CA LYS A 9 0.45 -16.98 -3.23
C LYS A 9 0.84 -15.91 -2.21
N ARG A 10 1.68 -16.25 -1.22
CA ARG A 10 2.19 -15.29 -0.23
C ARG A 10 2.98 -14.16 -0.88
N PHE A 11 3.88 -14.51 -1.81
CA PHE A 11 4.69 -13.55 -2.54
C PHE A 11 3.83 -12.59 -3.39
N ARG A 12 2.84 -13.12 -4.11
CA ARG A 12 1.90 -12.27 -4.86
C ARG A 12 1.12 -11.33 -3.95
N LEU A 13 0.65 -11.82 -2.80
CA LEU A 13 -0.08 -10.98 -1.85
C LEU A 13 0.80 -9.84 -1.33
N PHE A 14 2.07 -10.12 -0.98
CA PHE A 14 3.05 -9.11 -0.60
C PHE A 14 3.25 -8.05 -1.70
N ALA A 15 3.43 -8.49 -2.94
CA ALA A 15 3.63 -7.58 -4.07
C ALA A 15 2.40 -6.70 -4.31
N VAL A 16 1.19 -7.28 -4.29
CA VAL A 16 -0.08 -6.53 -4.46
C VAL A 16 -0.28 -5.51 -3.35
N VAL A 17 -0.07 -5.91 -2.09
CA VAL A 17 -0.20 -5.01 -0.94
C VAL A 17 0.78 -3.84 -1.03
N ARG A 18 2.03 -4.10 -1.43
CA ARG A 18 3.04 -3.05 -1.62
C ARG A 18 2.65 -2.12 -2.78
N LEU A 19 2.18 -2.68 -3.89
CA LEU A 19 1.71 -1.91 -5.05
C LEU A 19 0.52 -1.03 -4.68
N LEU A 20 -0.42 -1.53 -3.87
CA LEU A 20 -1.54 -0.74 -3.38
C LEU A 20 -1.06 0.46 -2.55
N GLY A 21 -0.17 0.26 -1.58
CA GLY A 21 0.36 1.37 -0.78
C GLY A 21 1.08 2.43 -1.64
N VAL A 22 1.86 2.00 -2.64
CA VAL A 22 2.49 2.92 -3.61
C VAL A 22 1.44 3.65 -4.46
N ALA A 23 0.40 2.96 -4.91
CA ALA A 23 -0.68 3.58 -5.67
C ALA A 23 -1.42 4.64 -4.83
N THR A 24 -1.69 4.36 -3.55
CA THR A 24 -2.30 5.32 -2.61
C THR A 24 -1.38 6.51 -2.36
N PHE A 25 -0.07 6.28 -2.25
CA PHE A 25 0.92 7.35 -2.14
C PHE A 25 0.87 8.28 -3.36
N LEU A 26 0.94 7.71 -4.56
CA LEU A 26 0.87 8.45 -5.82
C LEU A 26 -0.47 9.17 -5.98
N LEU A 27 -1.58 8.57 -5.53
CA LEU A 27 -2.88 9.22 -5.50
C LEU A 27 -2.86 10.45 -4.58
N GLY A 28 -2.24 10.34 -3.41
CA GLY A 28 -2.08 11.47 -2.50
C GLY A 28 -1.27 12.61 -3.12
N VAL A 29 -0.15 12.28 -3.79
CA VAL A 29 0.64 13.26 -4.55
C VAL A 29 -0.19 13.88 -5.67
N ALA A 30 -0.96 13.09 -6.42
CA ALA A 30 -1.84 13.59 -7.46
C ALA A 30 -2.87 14.57 -6.87
N ILE A 31 -3.53 14.24 -5.77
CA ILE A 31 -4.50 15.14 -5.12
C ILE A 31 -3.84 16.43 -4.60
N ALA A 32 -2.58 16.34 -4.13
CA ALA A 32 -1.85 17.49 -3.63
C ALA A 32 -1.50 18.50 -4.73
N TYR A 33 -1.13 18.02 -5.92
CA TYR A 33 -0.54 18.85 -6.98
C TYR A 33 -1.38 18.96 -8.25
N SER A 34 -2.52 18.28 -8.34
CA SER A 34 -3.43 18.36 -9.47
C SER A 34 -4.83 18.79 -9.05
N ASP A 35 -5.59 19.27 -10.02
CA ASP A 35 -6.96 19.74 -9.82
C ASP A 35 -7.99 18.61 -9.70
N LEU A 36 -7.54 17.39 -9.41
CA LEU A 36 -8.36 16.18 -9.36
C LEU A 36 -9.56 16.29 -8.40
N VAL A 37 -9.35 16.93 -7.25
CA VAL A 37 -10.37 17.09 -6.20
C VAL A 37 -10.85 18.53 -6.10
N ARG A 38 -9.94 19.49 -6.29
CA ARG A 38 -10.23 20.92 -6.20
C ARG A 38 -9.31 21.70 -7.15
N PRO A 39 -9.81 22.73 -7.86
CA PRO A 39 -8.96 23.66 -8.59
C PRO A 39 -7.93 24.32 -7.67
N GLY A 40 -6.66 24.27 -8.04
CA GLY A 40 -5.49 24.65 -7.24
C GLY A 40 -4.86 23.52 -6.42
N GLY A 41 -5.39 22.29 -6.51
CA GLY A 41 -4.98 21.15 -5.68
C GLY A 41 -5.38 21.27 -4.21
N TRP A 42 -5.24 20.17 -3.46
CA TRP A 42 -5.47 20.17 -2.01
C TRP A 42 -4.27 19.54 -1.26
N PRO A 43 -3.20 20.33 -1.01
CA PRO A 43 -1.94 19.80 -0.47
C PRO A 43 -2.08 19.09 0.86
N LEU A 44 -2.95 19.56 1.74
CA LEU A 44 -3.17 18.95 3.06
C LEU A 44 -3.78 17.54 2.94
N VAL A 45 -4.85 17.41 2.15
CA VAL A 45 -5.55 16.12 1.96
C VAL A 45 -4.67 15.15 1.18
N GLY A 46 -4.05 15.62 0.10
CA GLY A 46 -3.12 14.82 -0.68
C GLY A 46 -1.90 14.37 0.14
N GLY A 47 -1.36 15.25 1.00
CA GLY A 47 -0.26 14.93 1.90
C GLY A 47 -0.62 13.87 2.95
N ILE A 48 -1.78 13.98 3.60
CA ILE A 48 -2.27 12.96 4.55
C ILE A 48 -2.44 11.62 3.83
N LEU A 49 -3.08 11.63 2.66
CA LEU A 49 -3.30 10.40 1.89
C LEU A 49 -1.98 9.77 1.44
N ALA A 50 -1.01 10.59 1.04
CA ALA A 50 0.33 10.15 0.67
C ALA A 50 1.02 9.47 1.85
N ILE A 51 0.98 10.07 3.03
CA ILE A 51 1.56 9.50 4.27
C ILE A 51 0.90 8.16 4.60
N CYS A 52 -0.44 8.08 4.54
CA CYS A 52 -1.16 6.82 4.75
C CYS A 52 -0.71 5.75 3.75
N GLY A 53 -0.55 6.10 2.47
CA GLY A 53 -0.05 5.17 1.45
C GLY A 53 1.35 4.62 1.75
N VAL A 54 2.28 5.48 2.22
CA VAL A 54 3.62 5.04 2.64
C VAL A 54 3.54 4.12 3.86
N ILE A 55 2.73 4.49 4.85
CA ILE A 55 2.50 3.70 6.06
C ILE A 55 1.99 2.31 5.67
N ASP A 56 0.95 2.21 4.83
CA ASP A 56 0.39 0.95 4.38
C ASP A 56 1.40 0.12 3.56
N ALA A 57 2.16 0.76 2.66
CA ALA A 57 3.20 0.09 1.87
C ALA A 57 4.27 -0.59 2.74
N VAL A 58 4.51 -0.07 3.95
CA VAL A 58 5.55 -0.54 4.88
C VAL A 58 4.99 -1.42 6.01
N LEU A 59 3.82 -1.11 6.56
CA LEU A 59 3.20 -1.84 7.68
C LEU A 59 2.45 -3.07 7.23
N ALA A 60 1.72 -3.00 6.12
CA ALA A 60 0.96 -4.14 5.63
C ALA A 60 1.84 -5.39 5.36
N PRO A 61 3.05 -5.30 4.76
CA PRO A 61 3.92 -6.48 4.67
C PRO A 61 4.43 -6.95 6.04
N LYS A 62 4.70 -6.06 6.99
CA LYS A 62 5.12 -6.48 8.34
C LYS A 62 4.02 -7.24 9.07
N LEU A 63 2.76 -6.79 8.95
CA LEU A 63 1.59 -7.46 9.52
C LEU A 63 1.34 -8.82 8.85
N LEU A 64 1.45 -8.88 7.51
CA LEU A 64 1.28 -10.12 6.75
C LEU A 64 2.31 -11.18 7.16
N LYS A 65 3.57 -10.78 7.34
CA LYS A 65 4.64 -11.66 7.84
C LYS A 65 4.32 -12.18 9.25
N ARG A 66 3.91 -11.30 10.18
CA ARG A 66 3.53 -11.68 11.55
C ARG A 66 2.32 -12.63 11.60
N MET A 67 1.34 -12.47 10.71
CA MET A 67 0.19 -13.38 10.64
C MET A 67 0.61 -14.78 10.21
N TRP A 68 1.55 -14.90 9.27
CA TRP A 68 2.07 -16.22 8.86
C TRP A 68 2.96 -16.88 9.91
N GLU A 69 3.75 -16.11 10.66
CA GLU A 69 4.51 -16.62 11.81
C GLU A 69 3.61 -17.14 12.94
N ARG A 70 2.37 -16.64 13.06
CA ARG A 70 1.37 -17.16 14.02
C ARG A 70 0.58 -18.37 13.53
N GLN A 71 0.66 -18.70 12.23
CA GLN A 71 -0.03 -19.86 11.63
C GLN A 71 0.87 -21.09 11.51
N GLY A 72 2.17 -20.98 11.80
CA GLY A 72 3.10 -22.10 11.93
C GLY A 72 3.35 -22.43 13.39
#